data_AF-A0A6J4E4C8-F1
#
_entry.id   AF-A0A6J4E4C8-F1
#
_cell.length_a   1.000
_cell.length_b   1.000
_cell.length_c   1.000
_cell.angle_alpha   90.00
_cell.angle_beta   90.00
_cell.angle_gamma   90.00
#
_symmetry.space_group_name_H-M   'P 1'
#
loop_
_entity.id
_entity.type
_entity.pdbx_description
1 polymer ?
#
loop_
_entity_poly.entity_id
_entity_poly.type
_entity_poly.pdbx_seq_one_letter_code
_entity_poly.pdbx_strand_id
1 'polypeptide(L)'
;MHKALAILLLASPLASPLAFADSAQPRHDCNKPEVPKQFRDEAHRDQFSRDVDSYSKCISAFVTEQNEAVRKHREAALKATEEWNAFANSMK
;
A
#
# COMPACT_ATOMS: atom_id res chain seq x y z
N MET A 1 60.37 -5.74 -10.88
CA MET A 1 59.81 -4.39 -10.77
C MET A 1 58.40 -4.50 -10.27
N HIS A 2 58.22 -4.26 -8.97
CA HIS A 2 56.91 -4.04 -8.38
C HIS A 2 56.39 -2.72 -8.95
N LYS A 3 55.23 -2.72 -9.59
CA LYS A 3 54.21 -1.68 -9.39
C LYS A 3 53.01 -1.92 -10.29
N ALA A 4 51.88 -1.93 -9.60
CA ALA A 4 50.59 -1.39 -10.04
C ALA A 4 49.88 -2.13 -11.17
N LEU A 5 48.99 -3.04 -10.78
CA LEU A 5 47.58 -2.93 -11.18
C LEU A 5 46.70 -3.89 -10.34
N ALA A 6 46.65 -3.68 -9.02
CA ALA A 6 45.84 -4.53 -8.14
C ALA A 6 45.11 -3.70 -7.10
N ILE A 7 44.56 -2.54 -7.46
CA ILE A 7 43.67 -1.77 -6.59
C ILE A 7 42.67 -1.01 -7.48
N LEU A 8 41.55 -1.64 -7.84
CA LEU A 8 40.38 -0.91 -8.39
C LEU A 8 39.06 -1.70 -8.29
N LEU A 9 38.92 -2.58 -7.29
CA LEU A 9 37.70 -3.35 -7.05
C LEU A 9 37.16 -3.26 -5.61
N LEU A 10 37.61 -2.28 -4.82
CA LEU A 10 37.18 -2.11 -3.42
C LEU A 10 36.42 -0.81 -3.13
N ALA A 11 36.06 -0.03 -4.15
CA ALA A 11 35.35 1.23 -3.98
C ALA A 11 34.05 1.27 -4.78
N SER A 12 33.05 0.47 -4.38
CA SER A 12 31.62 0.77 -4.62
C SER A 12 30.72 -0.26 -3.92
N PRO A 13 30.30 0.03 -2.68
CA PRO A 13 28.88 -0.11 -2.38
C PRO A 13 28.41 1.09 -1.54
N LEU A 14 28.48 2.31 -2.09
CA LEU A 14 28.00 3.51 -1.39
C LEU A 14 26.85 4.23 -2.10
N ALA A 15 26.30 3.63 -3.16
CA ALA A 15 25.16 4.18 -3.87
C ALA A 15 24.06 3.12 -4.06
N SER A 16 23.81 2.29 -3.05
CA SER A 16 22.51 1.64 -2.96
C SER A 16 21.50 2.77 -2.71
N PRO A 17 20.58 3.08 -3.64
CA PRO A 17 19.50 3.99 -3.31
C PRO A 17 18.82 3.44 -2.07
N LEU A 18 18.54 4.30 -1.09
CA LEU A 18 17.68 3.95 0.03
C LEU A 18 16.37 3.48 -0.59
N ALA A 19 16.18 2.16 -0.66
CA ALA A 19 14.92 1.59 -1.03
C ALA A 19 13.97 1.96 0.10
N PHE A 20 13.12 2.95 -0.14
CA PHE A 20 12.00 3.22 0.73
C PHE A 20 11.08 2.01 0.64
N ALA A 21 11.27 1.06 1.55
CA ALA A 21 10.28 0.03 1.78
C ALA A 21 8.97 0.75 2.17
N ASP A 22 7.88 0.34 1.54
CA ASP A 22 6.53 0.79 1.85
C ASP A 22 6.17 0.30 3.26
N SER A 23 6.69 1.01 4.26
CA SER A 23 6.59 0.67 5.67
C SER A 23 5.43 1.41 6.34
N ALA A 24 4.89 2.42 5.68
CA ALA A 24 3.76 3.18 6.16
C ALA A 24 2.47 2.58 5.60
N GLN A 25 1.69 1.94 6.47
CA GLN A 25 0.36 1.49 6.09
C GLN A 25 -0.49 2.69 5.61
N PRO A 26 -1.21 2.56 4.48
CA PRO A 26 -2.14 3.58 4.02
C PRO A 26 -3.14 3.96 5.11
N ARG A 27 -3.46 5.26 5.18
CA ARG A 27 -4.41 5.83 6.15
C ARG A 27 -5.52 6.56 5.41
N HIS A 28 -6.64 6.73 6.09
CA HIS A 28 -7.76 7.54 5.62
C HIS A 28 -7.91 8.79 6.47
N ASP A 29 -8.50 9.83 5.88
CA ASP A 29 -8.88 11.06 6.58
C ASP A 29 -10.39 11.11 6.90
N CYS A 30 -11.05 9.94 6.93
CA CYS A 30 -12.47 9.85 7.24
C CYS A 30 -12.80 10.29 8.68
N ASN A 31 -13.80 11.16 8.80
CA ASN A 31 -14.27 11.67 10.10
C ASN A 31 -15.31 10.73 10.70
N LYS A 32 -14.92 9.99 11.73
CA LYS A 32 -15.86 9.14 12.49
C LYS A 32 -16.73 10.01 13.40
N PRO A 33 -18.07 9.99 13.26
CA PRO A 33 -18.94 10.74 14.17
C PRO A 33 -18.87 10.16 15.58
N GLU A 34 -18.93 11.02 16.60
CA GLU A 34 -19.09 10.60 17.98
C GLU A 34 -20.55 10.18 18.23
N VAL A 35 -20.74 9.00 18.81
CA VAL A 35 -22.09 8.50 19.11
C VAL A 35 -22.64 9.24 20.32
N PRO A 36 -23.75 10.00 20.18
CA PRO A 36 -24.31 10.73 21.30
C PRO A 36 -24.95 9.76 22.30
N LYS A 37 -24.78 10.01 23.60
CA LYS A 37 -25.46 9.24 24.68
C LYS A 37 -26.99 9.34 24.60
N GLN A 38 -27.48 10.48 24.10
CA GLN A 38 -28.89 10.77 23.87
C GLN A 38 -29.02 11.84 22.79
N PHE A 39 -30.06 11.76 21.97
CA PHE A 39 -30.39 12.81 21.02
C PHE A 39 -31.12 13.96 21.71
N ARG A 40 -30.88 15.18 21.23
CA ARG A 40 -31.48 16.39 21.79
C ARG A 40 -32.89 16.61 21.25
N ASP A 41 -33.04 16.32 19.96
CA ASP A 41 -34.25 16.48 19.17
C ASP A 41 -34.10 15.64 17.87
N GLU A 42 -35.14 15.67 17.05
CA GLU A 42 -35.17 15.00 15.74
C GLU A 42 -34.11 15.55 14.77
N ALA A 43 -33.89 16.86 14.74
CA ALA A 43 -32.90 17.46 13.86
C ALA A 43 -31.47 17.00 14.17
N HIS A 44 -31.13 16.84 15.46
CA HIS A 44 -29.85 16.28 15.90
C HIS A 44 -29.71 14.82 15.48
N ARG A 45 -30.77 14.01 15.61
CA ARG A 45 -30.77 12.61 15.15
C ARG A 45 -30.56 12.52 13.64
N ASP A 46 -31.25 13.36 12.87
CA ASP A 46 -31.14 13.36 11.42
C ASP A 46 -29.77 13.85 10.96
N GLN A 47 -29.16 14.81 11.65
CA GLN A 47 -27.79 15.22 11.40
C GLN A 47 -26.80 14.09 11.67
N PHE A 48 -26.91 13.42 12.81
CA PHE A 48 -26.07 12.27 13.12
C PHE A 48 -26.20 11.16 12.07
N SER A 49 -27.41 10.89 11.57
CA SER A 49 -27.62 9.92 10.48
C SER A 49 -26.87 10.33 9.21
N ARG A 50 -26.89 11.62 8.83
CA ARG A 50 -26.12 12.13 7.69
C ARG A 50 -24.62 11.99 7.90
N ASP A 51 -24.13 12.24 9.12
CA ASP A 51 -22.72 12.12 9.46
C ASP A 51 -22.25 10.66 9.40
N VAL A 52 -23.08 9.72 9.87
CA VAL A 52 -22.83 8.27 9.75
C VAL A 52 -22.79 7.85 8.29
N ASP A 53 -23.74 8.29 7.47
CA ASP A 53 -23.75 7.98 6.03
C ASP A 53 -22.52 8.52 5.32
N SER A 54 -22.10 9.74 5.66
CA SER A 54 -20.89 10.37 5.13
C SER A 54 -19.63 9.56 5.50
N TYR A 55 -19.51 9.19 6.79
CA TYR A 55 -18.41 8.35 7.27
C TYR A 55 -18.39 6.99 6.58
N SER A 56 -19.56 6.32 6.47
CA SER A 56 -19.69 5.02 5.81
C SER A 56 -19.19 5.08 4.37
N LYS A 57 -19.61 6.08 3.60
CA LYS A 57 -19.17 6.25 2.21
C LYS A 57 -17.66 6.45 2.13
N CYS A 58 -17.10 7.30 2.98
CA CYS A 58 -15.66 7.56 3.02
C CYS A 58 -14.87 6.28 3.33
N ILE A 59 -15.23 5.58 4.41
CA ILE A 59 -14.46 4.41 4.85
C ILE A 59 -14.60 3.24 3.85
N SER A 60 -15.77 3.05 3.24
CA SER A 60 -15.96 2.06 2.19
C SER A 60 -15.15 2.38 0.93
N ALA A 61 -15.02 3.65 0.56
CA ALA A 61 -14.18 4.06 -0.57
C ALA A 61 -12.71 3.73 -0.31
N PHE A 62 -12.19 4.04 0.89
CA PHE A 62 -10.83 3.67 1.28
C PHE A 62 -10.61 2.16 1.22
N VAL A 63 -11.52 1.36 1.79
CA VAL A 63 -11.43 -0.12 1.72
C VAL A 63 -11.42 -0.63 0.29
N THR A 64 -12.24 -0.05 -0.58
CA THR A 64 -12.30 -0.41 -2.00
C THR A 64 -10.97 -0.13 -2.69
N GLU A 65 -10.39 1.04 -2.46
CA GLU A 65 -9.08 1.42 -3.01
C GLU A 65 -7.98 0.44 -2.56
N GLN A 66 -7.95 0.07 -1.28
CA GLN A 66 -6.95 -0.87 -0.77
C GLN A 66 -7.12 -2.27 -1.37
N ASN A 67 -8.36 -2.74 -1.55
CA ASN A 67 -8.62 -4.03 -2.20
C ASN A 67 -8.18 -4.03 -3.68
N GLU A 68 -8.39 -2.91 -4.38
CA GLU A 68 -7.90 -2.74 -5.75
C GLU A 68 -6.37 -2.73 -5.82
N ALA A 69 -5.69 -2.08 -4.88
CA ALA A 69 -4.23 -2.12 -4.78
C ALA A 69 -3.73 -3.56 -4.56
N VAL A 70 -4.32 -4.28 -3.60
CA VAL A 70 -4.01 -5.69 -3.32
C VAL A 70 -4.22 -6.56 -4.56
N ARG A 71 -5.31 -6.37 -5.30
CA ARG A 71 -5.59 -7.09 -6.55
C ARG A 71 -4.46 -6.88 -7.57
N LYS A 72 -4.06 -5.62 -7.82
CA LYS A 72 -2.98 -5.28 -8.76
C LYS A 72 -1.64 -5.92 -8.36
N HIS A 73 -1.30 -5.90 -7.07
CA HIS A 73 -0.08 -6.53 -6.58
C HIS A 73 -0.11 -8.06 -6.75
N ARG A 74 -1.25 -8.70 -6.46
CA ARG A 74 -1.42 -10.13 -6.70
C ARG A 74 -1.27 -10.48 -8.17
N GLU A 75 -1.89 -9.71 -9.07
CA GLU A 75 -1.77 -9.91 -10.52
C GLU A 75 -0.31 -9.78 -10.99
N ALA A 76 0.44 -8.82 -10.47
CA ALA A 76 1.87 -8.67 -10.79
C ALA A 76 2.68 -9.90 -10.33
N ALA A 77 2.44 -10.38 -9.11
CA ALA A 77 3.11 -11.56 -8.58
C ALA A 77 2.77 -12.84 -9.38
N LEU A 78 1.50 -13.00 -9.78
CA LEU A 78 1.07 -14.12 -10.61
C LEU A 78 1.73 -14.09 -12.00
N LYS A 79 1.77 -12.93 -12.65
CA LYS A 79 2.44 -12.77 -13.96
C LYS A 79 3.92 -13.11 -13.89
N ALA A 80 4.63 -12.65 -12.86
CA ALA A 80 6.03 -12.99 -12.65
C ALA A 80 6.22 -14.50 -12.40
N THR A 81 5.29 -15.13 -11.68
CA THR A 81 5.29 -16.58 -11.47
C THR A 81 5.06 -17.34 -12.78
N GLU A 82 4.13 -16.88 -13.62
CA GLU A 82 3.85 -17.44 -14.95
C GLU A 82 5.08 -17.34 -15.86
N GLU A 83 5.75 -16.18 -15.88
CA GLU A 83 6.99 -15.96 -16.62
C GLU A 83 8.08 -16.95 -16.20
N TRP A 84 8.31 -17.08 -14.89
CA TRP A 84 9.26 -18.04 -14.36
C TRP A 84 8.92 -19.48 -14.76
N ASN A 85 7.66 -19.88 -14.61
CA ASN A 85 7.23 -21.23 -14.93
C ASN A 85 7.39 -21.53 -16.43
N ALA A 86 7.11 -20.56 -17.30
CA ALA A 86 7.32 -20.69 -18.74
C ALA A 86 8.81 -20.90 -19.07
N PHE A 87 9.69 -20.11 -18.47
CA PHE A 87 11.15 -20.27 -18.60
C PHE A 87 11.64 -21.62 -18.04
N ALA A 88 11.18 -22.00 -16.85
CA ALA A 88 11.56 -23.27 -16.23
C ALA A 88 11.13 -24.49 -17.07
N ASN A 89 9.99 -24.41 -17.74
CA ASN A 89 9.51 -25.47 -18.62
C ASN A 89 10.24 -25.52 -19.98
N SER A 90 10.78 -24.41 -20.48
CA SER A 90 11.54 -24.42 -21.74
C SER A 90 12.94 -25.05 -21.61
N MET A 91 13.41 -25.23 -20.38
CA MET A 91 14.69 -25.90 -20.06
C MET A 91 14.56 -27.42 -19.82
N LYS A 92 13.34 -27.97 -19.90
CA LYS A 92 13.10 -29.42 -19.77
C LYS A 92 13.10 -30.08 -21.14
#